data_AF-A0AAW0NWU6-F1
#
_entry.id   AF-A0AAW0NWU6-F1
#
_cell.length_a   1.000
_cell.length_b   1.000
_cell.length_c   1.000
_cell.angle_alpha   90.00
_cell.angle_beta   90.00
_cell.angle_gamma   90.00
#
_symmetry.space_group_name_H-M   'P 1'
#
loop_
_entity.id
_entity.type
_entity.pdbx_description
1 polymer ?
#
loop_
_entity_poly.entity_id
_entity_poly.type
_entity_poly.pdbx_seq_one_letter_code
_entity_poly.pdbx_strand_id
1 'polypeptide(L)'
;MANSPDLNVIENLWAIVKRKIRDRKPTKLDQLKQNIATAWEAVSAETCDKLVKSMPRRLQAVIQAKGAAKKYCESQICLSVSQDHVYHFINESKSWAEAQTFCRKYYTDLATVNHMRDLERLRAAADGQTDVWIGLHQTSTDRTDRKWYWSQPEVKYNESEAVWNSGEPSDTGDRGYAPENCVLYSYTHETWNDAECYNAQGCFICYNESSNIVVLIKESKIWLEAQQFCRTHHTDLMSGPDQQRIFKTYSLNKQEWCWIGLSRDNWGWSDGSNSAFRSWKTAVCPENYKCAALLDQDRWESQDCALKKPFICHGDGFYKPAKNKTQKNVVKIKMSSDVDLTSLDPVILQQLQEYFRANNMPGVKLSWKKGKDNKVFHKQKNPDKKQKKTCDNV
;
A
#
# COMPACT_ATOMS: atom_id res chain seq x y z
N MET A 1 0.63 4.92 20.86
CA MET A 1 0.92 5.79 22.04
C MET A 1 1.53 7.07 21.50
N ALA A 2 0.84 8.21 21.64
CA ALA A 2 1.35 9.50 21.14
C ALA A 2 2.45 9.99 22.08
N ASN A 3 3.71 9.84 21.66
CA ASN A 3 4.85 10.35 22.43
C ASN A 3 5.00 11.84 22.14
N SER A 4 4.55 12.68 23.07
CA SER A 4 4.95 14.09 23.10
C SER A 4 6.47 14.13 23.34
N PRO A 5 7.28 14.71 22.43
CA PRO A 5 8.74 14.81 22.60
C PRO A 5 9.10 15.52 23.92
N ASP A 6 8.21 16.41 24.35
CA ASP A 6 8.26 17.19 25.58
C ASP A 6 7.95 16.38 26.84
N LEU A 7 7.71 15.06 26.71
CA LEU A 7 7.59 14.11 27.83
C LEU A 7 8.56 12.93 27.71
N ASN A 8 9.32 12.84 26.63
CA ASN A 8 10.35 11.81 26.50
C ASN A 8 11.70 12.36 26.99
N VAL A 9 12.18 11.88 28.15
CA VAL A 9 13.46 12.28 28.73
C VAL A 9 14.63 12.05 27.77
N ILE A 10 14.56 10.99 26.94
CA ILE A 10 15.61 10.64 25.97
C ILE A 10 15.68 11.67 24.84
N GLU A 11 14.54 12.18 24.35
CA GLU A 11 14.53 13.23 23.33
C GLU A 11 15.14 14.54 23.84
N ASN A 12 14.97 14.82 25.14
CA ASN A 12 15.57 16.00 25.77
C ASN A 12 17.07 15.83 25.99
N LEU A 13 17.51 14.60 26.27
CA LEU A 13 18.92 14.25 26.29
C LEU A 13 19.56 14.45 24.90
N TRP A 14 18.90 13.96 23.86
CA TRP A 14 19.33 14.18 22.47
C TRP A 14 19.36 15.64 22.09
N ALA A 15 18.40 16.45 22.55
CA ALA A 15 18.41 17.90 22.33
C ALA A 15 19.64 18.58 22.97
N ILE A 16 20.05 18.16 24.16
CA ILE A 16 21.28 18.65 24.83
C ILE A 16 22.52 18.26 24.03
N VAL A 17 22.61 17.01 23.60
CA VAL A 17 23.72 16.49 22.79
C VAL A 17 23.81 17.23 21.44
N LYS A 18 22.67 17.40 20.74
CA LYS A 18 22.58 18.17 19.50
C LYS A 18 23.02 19.62 19.69
N ARG A 19 22.65 20.26 20.80
CA ARG A 19 23.07 21.65 21.11
C ARG A 19 24.59 21.74 21.27
N LYS A 20 25.21 20.80 21.99
CA LYS A 20 26.67 20.74 22.17
C LYS A 20 27.44 20.48 20.87
N ILE A 21 26.85 19.75 19.92
CA ILE A 21 27.46 19.48 18.60
C ILE A 21 27.31 20.67 17.66
N ARG A 22 26.17 21.37 17.71
CA ARG A 22 25.86 22.53 16.84
C ARG A 22 26.91 23.64 16.97
N ASP A 23 27.46 23.83 18.16
CA ASP A 23 28.47 24.85 18.42
C ASP A 23 29.86 24.49 17.83
N ARG A 24 30.08 23.22 17.43
CA ARG A 24 31.39 22.71 16.94
C ARG A 24 31.50 22.57 15.42
N LYS A 25 30.40 22.71 14.67
CA LYS A 25 30.35 22.69 13.18
C LYS A 25 31.30 21.68 12.49
N PRO A 26 31.15 20.36 12.72
CA PRO A 26 32.01 19.36 12.08
C PRO A 26 31.79 19.32 10.56
N THR A 27 32.89 19.30 9.79
CA THR A 27 32.88 19.24 8.31
C THR A 27 33.26 17.87 7.73
N LYS A 28 33.63 16.91 8.59
CA LYS A 28 34.03 15.54 8.22
C LYS A 28 33.32 14.52 9.10
N LEU A 29 33.03 13.33 8.54
CA LEU A 29 32.29 12.27 9.23
C LEU A 29 32.97 11.80 10.52
N ASP A 30 34.30 11.65 10.51
CA ASP A 30 35.05 11.21 11.69
C ASP A 30 35.03 12.28 12.79
N GLN A 31 35.07 13.55 12.41
CA GLN A 31 34.92 14.67 13.33
C GLN A 31 33.52 14.70 13.95
N LEU A 32 32.48 14.38 13.17
CA LEU A 32 31.11 14.28 13.67
C LEU A 32 30.96 13.13 14.66
N LYS A 33 31.48 11.93 14.34
CA LYS A 33 31.47 10.76 15.23
C LYS A 33 32.17 11.06 16.55
N GLN A 34 33.36 11.67 16.50
CA GLN A 34 34.12 12.04 17.69
C GLN A 34 33.40 13.12 18.52
N ASN A 35 32.78 14.09 17.86
CA ASN A 35 32.01 15.14 18.54
C ASN A 35 30.76 14.60 19.22
N ILE A 36 30.07 13.64 18.61
CA ILE A 36 28.91 12.97 19.22
C ILE A 36 29.35 12.21 20.47
N ALA A 37 30.39 11.37 20.36
CA ALA A 37 30.92 10.60 21.49
C ALA A 37 31.34 11.54 22.64
N THR A 38 32.07 12.61 22.33
CA THR A 38 32.50 13.60 23.35
C THR A 38 31.32 14.33 23.98
N ALA A 39 30.31 14.71 23.19
CA ALA A 39 29.13 15.41 23.69
C ALA A 39 28.27 14.51 24.59
N TRP A 40 28.22 13.22 24.28
CA TRP A 40 27.54 12.18 25.05
C TRP A 40 28.24 11.91 26.40
N GLU A 41 29.56 11.68 26.38
CA GLU A 41 30.38 11.50 27.58
C GLU A 41 30.34 12.73 28.52
N ALA A 42 30.19 13.93 27.95
CA ALA A 42 30.06 15.16 28.73
C ALA A 42 28.67 15.35 29.37
N VAL A 43 27.73 14.42 29.23
CA VAL A 43 26.44 14.47 29.92
C VAL A 43 26.59 13.85 31.32
N SER A 44 26.53 14.66 32.36
CA SER A 44 26.65 14.18 33.73
C SER A 44 25.39 13.46 34.22
N ALA A 45 25.56 12.53 35.18
CA ALA A 45 24.44 11.89 35.88
C ALA A 45 23.48 12.91 36.53
N GLU A 46 24.01 14.04 37.02
CA GLU A 46 23.21 15.15 37.54
C GLU A 46 22.30 15.79 36.48
N THR A 47 22.75 15.84 35.22
CA THR A 47 21.93 16.34 34.09
C THR A 47 20.78 15.39 33.82
N CYS A 48 21.03 14.08 33.83
CA CYS A 48 19.99 13.06 33.69
C CYS A 48 18.97 13.13 34.85
N ASP A 49 19.45 13.28 36.08
CA ASP A 49 18.61 13.40 37.28
C ASP A 49 17.72 14.66 37.23
N LYS A 50 18.26 15.80 36.80
CA LYS A 50 17.47 17.04 36.58
C LYS A 50 16.38 16.85 35.53
N LEU A 51 16.66 16.13 34.44
CA LEU A 51 15.66 15.85 33.40
C LEU A 51 14.54 14.94 33.92
N VAL A 52 14.87 13.92 34.70
CA VAL A 52 13.88 13.03 35.33
C VAL A 52 13.04 13.82 36.35
N LYS A 53 13.68 14.61 37.22
CA LYS A 53 12.99 15.47 38.20
C LYS A 53 12.11 16.56 37.58
N SER A 54 12.33 16.90 36.31
CA SER A 54 11.48 17.85 35.57
C SER A 54 10.13 17.27 35.14
N MET A 55 9.98 15.94 35.13
CA MET A 55 8.83 15.25 34.55
C MET A 55 7.48 15.58 35.22
N PRO A 56 7.35 15.64 36.57
CA PRO A 56 6.08 15.98 37.21
C PRO A 56 5.52 17.34 36.78
N ARG A 57 6.37 18.37 36.69
CA ARG A 57 5.99 19.70 36.22
C ARG A 57 5.57 19.71 34.75
N ARG A 58 6.25 18.93 33.90
CA ARG A 58 5.96 18.81 32.46
C ARG A 58 4.63 18.09 32.22
N LEU A 59 4.37 17.02 32.98
CA LEU A 59 3.08 16.33 32.98
C LEU A 59 1.95 17.27 33.43
N GLN A 60 2.16 18.04 34.50
CA GLN A 60 1.17 19.01 34.97
C GLN A 60 0.88 20.11 33.93
N ALA A 61 1.90 20.56 33.20
CA ALA A 61 1.73 21.53 32.11
C ALA A 61 0.93 20.95 30.93
N VAL A 62 1.09 19.67 30.62
CA VAL A 62 0.32 18.96 29.58
C VAL A 62 -1.14 18.74 30.01
N ILE A 63 -1.37 18.41 31.28
CA ILE A 63 -2.72 18.28 31.87
C ILE A 63 -3.46 19.62 31.81
N GLN A 64 -2.80 20.72 32.21
CA GLN A 64 -3.38 22.07 32.14
C GLN A 64 -3.66 22.51 30.69
N ALA A 65 -2.83 22.07 29.74
CA ALA A 65 -3.02 22.33 28.32
C ALA A 65 -4.01 21.36 27.65
N LYS A 66 -4.63 20.44 28.40
CA LYS A 66 -5.52 19.38 27.86
C LYS A 66 -4.89 18.62 26.67
N GLY A 67 -3.58 18.41 26.70
CA GLY A 67 -2.84 17.76 25.61
C GLY A 67 -2.50 18.65 24.40
N ALA A 68 -2.84 19.93 24.40
CA ALA A 68 -2.44 20.88 23.35
C ALA A 68 -0.97 21.31 23.52
N ALA A 69 -0.23 21.38 22.41
CA ALA A 69 1.13 21.92 22.41
C ALA A 69 1.13 23.42 22.77
N LYS A 70 1.96 23.84 23.74
CA LYS A 70 2.23 25.27 23.95
C LYS A 70 3.09 25.79 22.80
N LYS A 71 2.46 26.41 21.79
CA LYS A 71 3.16 27.04 20.67
C LYS A 71 3.78 28.38 21.09
N TYR A 72 5.10 28.49 20.94
CA TYR A 72 5.64 29.71 20.33
C TYR A 72 5.16 29.67 18.87
N CYS A 73 4.26 30.58 18.51
CA CYS A 73 3.78 30.75 17.15
C CYS A 73 4.79 31.56 16.35
N GLU A 74 5.25 31.04 15.22
CA GLU A 74 5.29 31.82 13.97
C GLU A 74 4.71 30.97 12.83
N SER A 75 3.67 31.54 12.20
CA SER A 75 3.06 31.31 10.88
C SER A 75 2.77 29.89 10.34
N GLN A 76 1.48 29.68 10.07
CA GLN A 76 0.84 28.83 9.04
C GLN A 76 1.03 27.29 9.09
N ILE A 77 -0.11 26.62 9.34
CA ILE A 77 -0.52 25.24 8.99
C ILE A 77 0.60 24.23 8.66
N CYS A 78 0.74 23.20 9.49
CA CYS A 78 1.02 21.84 9.02
C CYS A 78 0.24 20.85 9.90
N LEU A 79 -0.92 20.40 9.42
CA LEU A 79 -1.34 19.03 9.70
C LEU A 79 -0.36 18.16 8.91
N SER A 80 0.68 17.61 9.54
CA SER A 80 1.44 16.55 8.89
C SER A 80 0.60 15.28 8.97
N VAL A 81 -0.33 15.11 8.03
CA VAL A 81 -0.78 13.77 7.66
C VAL A 81 0.49 13.10 7.11
N SER A 82 1.07 12.14 7.84
CA SER A 82 2.10 11.32 7.22
C SER A 82 1.38 10.45 6.18
N GLN A 83 1.44 10.86 4.92
CA GLN A 83 1.08 10.01 3.80
C GLN A 83 2.11 8.88 3.77
N ASP A 84 1.79 7.78 4.43
CA ASP A 84 2.65 6.62 4.42
C ASP A 84 2.43 5.91 3.08
N HIS A 85 3.39 5.97 2.16
CA HIS A 85 3.25 5.26 0.89
C HIS A 85 3.45 3.74 1.09
N VAL A 86 2.56 2.93 0.49
CA VAL A 86 2.71 1.48 0.36
C VAL A 86 3.19 1.20 -1.06
N TYR A 87 4.42 0.70 -1.20
CA TYR A 87 5.04 0.44 -2.50
C TYR A 87 4.82 -1.01 -2.96
N HIS A 88 4.59 -1.18 -4.25
CA HIS A 88 4.30 -2.43 -4.91
C HIS A 88 5.20 -2.61 -6.13
N PHE A 89 6.08 -3.60 -6.09
CA PHE A 89 6.90 -3.98 -7.24
C PHE A 89 6.07 -4.74 -8.28
N ILE A 90 6.14 -4.27 -9.53
CA ILE A 90 5.46 -4.86 -10.67
C ILE A 90 6.50 -5.47 -11.61
N ASN A 91 6.49 -6.80 -11.69
CA ASN A 91 7.37 -7.58 -12.57
C ASN A 91 6.81 -7.65 -14.00
N GLU A 92 6.60 -6.48 -14.61
CA GLU A 92 6.25 -6.35 -16.03
C GLU A 92 7.23 -5.36 -16.67
N SER A 93 7.75 -5.69 -17.85
CA SER A 93 8.62 -4.80 -18.60
C SER A 93 7.79 -3.80 -19.41
N LYS A 94 7.94 -2.50 -19.13
CA LYS A 94 7.20 -1.39 -19.77
C LYS A 94 8.09 -0.16 -19.94
N SER A 95 7.74 0.71 -20.90
CA SER A 95 8.25 2.09 -20.93
C SER A 95 7.73 2.88 -19.72
N TRP A 96 8.37 4.02 -19.41
CA TRP A 96 7.96 4.82 -18.25
C TRP A 96 6.49 5.28 -18.36
N ALA A 97 6.07 5.72 -19.55
CA ALA A 97 4.69 6.18 -19.78
C ALA A 97 3.66 5.03 -19.67
N GLU A 98 4.00 3.84 -20.14
CA GLU A 98 3.16 2.65 -20.01
C GLU A 98 3.09 2.17 -18.55
N ALA A 99 4.22 2.22 -17.82
CA ALA A 99 4.30 1.93 -16.40
C ALA A 99 3.45 2.91 -15.57
N GLN A 100 3.53 4.21 -15.86
CA GLN A 100 2.69 5.22 -15.24
C GLN A 100 1.20 4.98 -15.50
N THR A 101 0.84 4.71 -16.75
CA THR A 101 -0.54 4.39 -17.13
C THR A 101 -1.04 3.15 -16.41
N PHE A 102 -0.19 2.13 -16.27
CA PHE A 102 -0.50 0.93 -15.50
C PHE A 102 -0.71 1.26 -14.02
N CYS A 103 0.21 2.01 -13.39
CA CYS A 103 0.09 2.36 -11.98
C CYS A 103 -1.16 3.20 -11.72
N ARG A 104 -1.47 4.20 -12.55
CA ARG A 104 -2.70 5.00 -12.40
C ARG A 104 -3.99 4.22 -12.65
N LYS A 105 -3.90 3.09 -13.35
CA LYS A 105 -5.04 2.21 -13.62
C LYS A 105 -5.33 1.25 -12.46
N TYR A 106 -4.30 0.76 -11.76
CA TYR A 106 -4.43 -0.30 -10.75
C TYR A 106 -3.99 0.09 -9.33
N TYR A 107 -3.35 1.25 -9.17
CA TYR A 107 -2.76 1.82 -7.96
C TYR A 107 -2.98 3.35 -7.95
N THR A 108 -2.32 4.10 -7.07
CA THR A 108 -2.36 5.58 -7.09
C THR A 108 -1.52 6.13 -8.25
N ASP A 109 -0.20 5.91 -8.25
CA ASP A 109 0.71 6.32 -9.32
C ASP A 109 2.05 5.54 -9.21
N LEU A 110 3.03 5.82 -10.08
CA LEU A 110 4.42 5.39 -9.93
C LEU A 110 5.01 5.91 -8.61
N ALA A 111 5.91 5.14 -8.00
CA ALA A 111 6.50 5.42 -6.71
C ALA A 111 7.00 6.87 -6.55
N THR A 112 6.42 7.59 -5.60
CA THR A 112 6.83 8.95 -5.20
C THR A 112 7.55 8.90 -3.87
N VAL A 113 8.72 9.52 -3.72
CA VAL A 113 9.45 9.60 -2.43
C VAL A 113 9.27 11.00 -1.84
N ASN A 114 8.55 11.10 -0.72
CA ASN A 114 8.24 12.39 -0.08
C ASN A 114 9.16 12.68 1.13
N HIS A 115 9.70 11.66 1.78
CA HIS A 115 10.63 11.80 2.91
C HIS A 115 11.46 10.52 3.13
N MET A 116 12.47 10.56 4.00
CA MET A 116 13.38 9.41 4.23
C MET A 116 12.71 8.05 4.54
N ARG A 117 11.54 8.00 5.20
CA ARG A 117 10.86 6.71 5.46
C ARG A 117 10.26 6.08 4.21
N ASP A 118 9.96 6.89 3.20
CA ASP A 118 9.50 6.39 1.90
C ASP A 118 10.65 5.70 1.17
N LEU A 119 11.87 6.21 1.32
CA LEU A 119 13.05 5.60 0.72
C LEU A 119 13.33 4.20 1.29
N GLU A 120 13.19 4.02 2.61
CA GLU A 120 13.31 2.69 3.25
C GLU A 120 12.27 1.68 2.73
N ARG A 121 11.02 2.13 2.55
CA ARG A 121 9.95 1.28 2.02
C ARG A 121 10.09 0.99 0.53
N LEU A 122 10.54 1.98 -0.24
CA LEU A 122 10.88 1.82 -1.65
C LEU A 122 11.99 0.78 -1.82
N ARG A 123 13.05 0.88 -1.00
CA ARG A 123 14.15 -0.10 -0.96
C ARG A 123 13.64 -1.51 -0.69
N ALA A 124 12.74 -1.66 0.29
CA ALA A 124 12.15 -2.97 0.61
C ALA A 124 11.30 -3.53 -0.56
N ALA A 125 10.58 -2.67 -1.29
CA ALA A 125 9.81 -3.09 -2.46
C ALA A 125 10.71 -3.46 -3.66
N ALA A 126 11.86 -2.80 -3.80
CA ALA A 126 12.84 -3.04 -4.86
C ALA A 126 13.78 -4.22 -4.57
N ASP A 127 13.57 -4.97 -3.49
CA ASP A 127 14.50 -6.00 -3.01
C ASP A 127 14.89 -7.02 -4.10
N GLY A 128 16.20 -7.15 -4.31
CA GLY A 128 16.78 -8.08 -5.28
C GLY A 128 16.61 -7.69 -6.76
N GLN A 129 16.09 -6.50 -7.07
CA GLN A 129 16.02 -5.99 -8.44
C GLN A 129 17.30 -5.23 -8.82
N THR A 130 17.54 -4.99 -10.12
CA THR A 130 18.69 -4.17 -10.56
C THR A 130 18.29 -2.70 -10.60
N ASP A 131 17.41 -2.34 -11.53
CA ASP A 131 16.90 -0.99 -11.73
C ASP A 131 15.39 -1.04 -12.00
N VAL A 132 14.63 -0.16 -11.37
CA VAL A 132 13.16 -0.11 -11.46
C VAL A 132 12.65 1.31 -11.64
N TRP A 133 11.64 1.50 -12.47
CA TRP A 133 11.05 2.83 -12.67
C TRP A 133 10.39 3.35 -11.39
N ILE A 134 10.64 4.63 -11.13
CA ILE A 134 9.93 5.43 -10.12
C ILE A 134 9.26 6.64 -10.77
N GLY A 135 8.46 7.36 -9.99
CA GLY A 135 7.63 8.46 -10.48
C GLY A 135 8.38 9.74 -10.78
N LEU A 136 9.69 9.82 -10.51
CA LEU A 136 10.46 11.04 -10.78
C LEU A 136 10.73 11.16 -12.28
N HIS A 137 10.44 12.33 -12.85
CA HIS A 137 10.62 12.60 -14.26
C HIS A 137 10.82 14.10 -14.55
N GLN A 138 11.18 14.39 -15.79
CA GLN A 138 11.34 15.71 -16.37
C GLN A 138 10.31 15.89 -17.50
N THR A 139 9.88 17.14 -17.73
CA THR A 139 9.00 17.50 -18.84
C THR A 139 9.63 18.51 -19.81
N SER A 140 10.74 19.15 -19.42
CA SER A 140 11.48 20.08 -20.26
C SER A 140 12.22 19.39 -21.40
N THR A 141 12.17 20.00 -22.58
CA THR A 141 13.02 19.67 -23.74
C THR A 141 14.33 20.46 -23.75
N ASP A 142 14.46 21.48 -22.90
CA ASP A 142 15.68 22.25 -22.72
C ASP A 142 16.62 21.52 -21.77
N ARG A 143 17.78 21.10 -22.31
CA ARG A 143 18.81 20.37 -21.56
C ARG A 143 19.48 21.23 -20.48
N THR A 144 19.29 22.56 -20.51
CA THR A 144 19.97 23.54 -19.64
C THR A 144 19.14 24.02 -18.45
N ASP A 145 17.81 23.89 -18.47
CA ASP A 145 16.90 24.17 -17.33
C ASP A 145 16.08 22.93 -16.97
N ARG A 146 16.74 21.94 -16.38
CA ARG A 146 16.10 20.70 -15.93
C ARG A 146 15.61 20.82 -14.49
N LYS A 147 14.29 20.82 -14.32
CA LYS A 147 13.59 20.70 -13.03
C LYS A 147 12.88 19.36 -12.90
N TRP A 148 13.18 18.59 -11.87
CA TRP A 148 12.56 17.28 -11.65
C TRP A 148 11.18 17.40 -10.99
N TYR A 149 10.26 16.53 -11.39
CA TYR A 149 8.90 16.47 -10.87
C TYR A 149 8.53 15.03 -10.53
N TRP A 150 7.82 14.85 -9.43
CA TRP A 150 7.16 13.58 -9.16
C TRP A 150 5.90 13.46 -10.03
N SER A 151 5.58 12.24 -10.43
CA SER A 151 4.35 11.91 -11.17
C SER A 151 3.08 12.31 -10.40
N GLN A 152 3.18 12.36 -9.06
CA GLN A 152 2.16 12.92 -8.17
C GLN A 152 2.26 14.46 -8.13
N PRO A 153 1.25 15.21 -8.62
CA PRO A 153 1.35 16.66 -8.81
C PRO A 153 1.55 17.49 -7.53
N GLU A 154 1.11 16.99 -6.38
CA GLU A 154 1.15 17.72 -5.11
C GLU A 154 2.49 17.59 -4.37
N VAL A 155 3.33 16.61 -4.74
CA VAL A 155 4.62 16.36 -4.07
C VAL A 155 5.72 17.13 -4.78
N LYS A 156 6.39 18.02 -4.03
CA LYS A 156 7.50 18.82 -4.55
C LYS A 156 8.80 18.04 -4.48
N TYR A 157 9.55 18.06 -5.58
CA TYR A 157 10.93 17.56 -5.59
C TYR A 157 11.80 18.40 -4.63
N ASN A 158 12.52 17.72 -3.73
CA ASN A 158 13.50 18.34 -2.85
C ASN A 158 14.91 17.89 -3.27
N GLU A 159 15.66 18.80 -3.89
CA GLU A 159 17.01 18.55 -4.37
C GLU A 159 17.98 18.14 -3.26
N SER A 160 17.79 18.66 -2.04
CA SER A 160 18.65 18.32 -0.89
C SER A 160 18.45 16.91 -0.34
N GLU A 161 17.36 16.23 -0.73
CA GLU A 161 17.04 14.85 -0.35
C GLU A 161 17.20 13.87 -1.51
N ALA A 162 17.63 14.35 -2.67
CA ALA A 162 17.84 13.52 -3.84
C ALA A 162 19.07 12.60 -3.64
N VAL A 163 18.92 11.34 -4.01
CA VAL A 163 19.96 10.30 -3.84
C VAL A 163 20.50 9.83 -5.19
N TRP A 164 20.92 10.78 -6.02
CA TRP A 164 21.51 10.47 -7.33
C TRP A 164 22.80 9.65 -7.21
N ASN A 165 23.01 8.76 -8.18
CA ASN A 165 24.27 8.04 -8.31
C ASN A 165 25.40 9.02 -8.66
N SER A 166 26.64 8.62 -8.40
CA SER A 166 27.81 9.46 -8.68
C SER A 166 27.91 9.74 -10.18
N GLY A 167 27.72 11.01 -10.56
CA GLY A 167 27.75 11.44 -11.97
C GLY A 167 26.37 11.71 -12.56
N GLU A 168 25.30 11.35 -11.85
CA GLU A 168 23.91 11.58 -12.26
C GLU A 168 23.29 12.81 -11.55
N PRO A 169 22.22 13.41 -12.10
CA PRO A 169 21.63 13.10 -13.41
C PRO A 169 22.52 13.57 -14.56
N SER A 170 22.69 12.73 -15.57
CA SER A 170 23.48 13.03 -16.76
C SER A 170 22.72 12.64 -18.01
N ASP A 171 22.75 13.48 -19.04
CA ASP A 171 22.47 12.99 -20.39
C ASP A 171 23.73 12.27 -20.86
N THR A 172 23.95 11.00 -20.49
CA THR A 172 25.08 10.21 -21.03
C THR A 172 24.81 9.86 -22.49
N GLY A 173 24.78 10.90 -23.31
CA GLY A 173 24.22 10.94 -24.65
C GLY A 173 24.54 12.25 -25.35
N ASP A 174 25.72 12.84 -25.12
CA ASP A 174 26.30 13.93 -25.93
C ASP A 174 26.68 13.47 -27.37
N ARG A 175 25.95 12.47 -27.89
CA ARG A 175 26.11 11.84 -29.21
C ARG A 175 24.76 11.54 -29.88
N GLY A 176 23.80 12.47 -29.79
CA GLY A 176 22.56 12.41 -30.57
C GLY A 176 21.49 11.44 -30.06
N TYR A 177 21.55 11.03 -28.78
CA TYR A 177 20.49 10.24 -28.14
C TYR A 177 19.44 11.13 -27.47
N ALA A 178 18.23 10.60 -27.30
CA ALA A 178 17.10 11.30 -26.67
C ALA A 178 17.41 11.65 -25.20
N PRO A 179 16.87 12.76 -24.66
CA PRO A 179 17.11 13.17 -23.28
C PRO A 179 16.70 12.11 -22.25
N GLU A 180 17.49 11.97 -21.20
CA GLU A 180 17.26 11.03 -20.10
C GLU A 180 16.34 11.69 -19.06
N ASN A 181 15.05 11.75 -19.39
CA ASN A 181 14.06 12.52 -18.65
C ASN A 181 13.24 11.70 -17.63
N CYS A 182 13.56 10.43 -17.43
CA CYS A 182 12.83 9.53 -16.52
C CYS A 182 13.80 8.86 -15.55
N VAL A 183 13.33 8.45 -14.36
CA VAL A 183 14.24 7.98 -13.30
C VAL A 183 14.02 6.53 -12.93
N LEU A 184 15.13 5.83 -12.79
CA LEU A 184 15.26 4.50 -12.24
C LEU A 184 15.81 4.58 -10.82
N TYR A 185 15.25 3.77 -9.91
CA TYR A 185 15.86 3.46 -8.63
C TYR A 185 16.70 2.20 -8.77
N SER A 186 17.99 2.29 -8.41
CA SER A 186 18.93 1.17 -8.41
C SER A 186 18.98 0.55 -7.02
N TYR A 187 18.53 -0.69 -6.86
CA TYR A 187 18.57 -1.35 -5.54
C TYR A 187 20.00 -1.71 -5.13
N THR A 188 20.87 -2.04 -6.10
CA THR A 188 22.26 -2.42 -5.83
C THR A 188 23.11 -1.24 -5.34
N HIS A 189 22.85 -0.04 -5.83
CA HIS A 189 23.55 1.18 -5.45
C HIS A 189 22.79 2.02 -4.42
N GLU A 190 21.51 1.75 -4.22
CA GLU A 190 20.58 2.54 -3.39
C GLU A 190 20.46 4.00 -3.85
N THR A 191 20.62 4.23 -5.16
CA THR A 191 20.66 5.55 -5.78
C THR A 191 19.70 5.68 -6.96
N TRP A 192 19.50 6.91 -7.44
CA TRP A 192 18.74 7.23 -8.64
C TRP A 192 19.65 7.37 -9.86
N ASN A 193 19.19 6.89 -11.01
CA ASN A 193 19.80 7.10 -12.32
C ASN A 193 18.72 7.65 -13.26
N ASP A 194 19.04 8.63 -14.10
CA ASP A 194 18.17 9.03 -15.19
C ASP A 194 18.31 8.09 -16.39
N ALA A 195 17.24 8.01 -17.17
CA ALA A 195 17.13 7.15 -18.32
C ALA A 195 16.13 7.72 -19.34
N GLU A 196 16.28 7.28 -20.57
CA GLU A 196 15.38 7.63 -21.66
C GLU A 196 13.96 7.06 -21.42
N CYS A 197 12.93 7.88 -21.64
CA CYS A 197 11.57 7.56 -21.19
C CYS A 197 10.78 6.58 -22.09
N TYR A 198 11.05 6.58 -23.40
CA TYR A 198 10.12 6.05 -24.41
C TYR A 198 10.50 4.67 -24.90
N ASN A 199 11.78 4.46 -25.16
CA ASN A 199 12.35 3.23 -25.70
C ASN A 199 12.90 2.32 -24.60
N ALA A 200 13.38 2.87 -23.49
CA ALA A 200 13.81 2.06 -22.36
C ALA A 200 12.62 1.28 -21.78
N GLN A 201 12.85 0.01 -21.45
CA GLN A 201 11.85 -0.91 -20.92
C GLN A 201 12.34 -1.46 -19.59
N GLY A 202 11.49 -1.43 -18.56
CA GLY A 202 11.88 -1.83 -17.21
C GLY A 202 10.71 -2.24 -16.35
N CYS A 203 11.01 -2.99 -15.29
CA CYS A 203 10.06 -3.20 -14.20
C CYS A 203 9.87 -1.90 -13.41
N PHE A 204 8.80 -1.81 -12.65
CA PHE A 204 8.42 -0.53 -12.05
C PHE A 204 7.76 -0.72 -10.69
N ILE A 205 7.82 0.32 -9.86
CA ILE A 205 7.17 0.33 -8.55
C ILE A 205 6.00 1.30 -8.61
N CYS A 206 4.80 0.80 -8.29
CA CYS A 206 3.65 1.64 -8.02
C CYS A 206 3.55 1.92 -6.53
N TYR A 207 2.87 3.00 -6.13
CA TYR A 207 2.46 3.17 -4.74
C TYR A 207 0.95 3.31 -4.60
N ASN A 208 0.47 2.99 -3.41
CA ASN A 208 -0.78 3.48 -2.89
C ASN A 208 -0.48 4.44 -1.75
N GLU A 209 -1.21 5.55 -1.64
CA GLU A 209 -1.28 6.26 -0.36
C GLU A 209 -1.80 5.28 0.69
N SER A 210 -1.20 5.23 1.89
CA SER A 210 -1.53 4.29 2.97
C SER A 210 -3.02 4.07 3.01
N SER A 211 -3.39 2.85 2.65
CA SER A 211 -4.67 2.66 2.02
C SER A 211 -5.76 2.77 3.07
N ASN A 212 -6.55 3.83 2.97
CA ASN A 212 -7.93 3.87 3.46
C ASN A 212 -8.83 2.84 2.72
N ILE A 213 -8.25 1.77 2.15
CA ILE A 213 -8.96 0.63 1.58
C ILE A 213 -9.71 -0.02 2.72
N VAL A 214 -11.02 -0.18 2.52
CA VAL A 214 -11.94 -0.77 3.47
C VAL A 214 -12.45 -2.10 2.92
N VAL A 215 -12.46 -3.13 3.75
CA VAL A 215 -12.90 -4.48 3.38
C VAL A 215 -14.00 -4.91 4.33
N LEU A 216 -15.15 -5.29 3.79
CA LEU A 216 -16.25 -5.87 4.56
C LEU A 216 -16.00 -7.37 4.81
N ILE A 217 -15.90 -7.73 6.08
CA ILE A 217 -15.83 -9.13 6.53
C ILE A 217 -17.22 -9.58 6.94
N LYS A 218 -17.75 -10.59 6.23
CA LYS A 218 -19.11 -11.12 6.44
C LYS A 218 -19.21 -12.06 7.65
N GLU A 219 -18.09 -12.48 8.23
CA GLU A 219 -18.11 -13.27 9.47
C GLU A 219 -18.65 -12.43 10.63
N SER A 220 -19.50 -13.03 11.45
CA SER A 220 -20.05 -12.35 12.63
C SER A 220 -19.21 -12.61 13.87
N LYS A 221 -18.58 -11.56 14.41
CA LYS A 221 -17.72 -11.60 15.61
C LYS A 221 -18.16 -10.54 16.61
N ILE A 222 -17.81 -10.72 17.89
CA ILE A 222 -17.96 -9.64 18.89
C ILE A 222 -16.92 -8.55 18.61
N TRP A 223 -17.11 -7.32 19.12
CA TRP A 223 -16.28 -6.17 18.73
C TRP A 223 -14.78 -6.40 18.94
N LEU A 224 -14.40 -6.98 20.09
CA LEU A 224 -13.00 -7.26 20.40
C LEU A 224 -12.38 -8.31 19.47
N GLU A 225 -13.13 -9.37 19.16
CA GLU A 225 -12.68 -10.41 18.22
C GLU A 225 -12.58 -9.87 16.79
N ALA A 226 -13.50 -9.01 16.38
CA ALA A 226 -13.47 -8.32 15.09
C ALA A 226 -12.23 -7.41 14.98
N GLN A 227 -11.92 -6.65 16.03
CA GLN A 227 -10.72 -5.83 16.11
C GLN A 227 -9.45 -6.68 16.02
N GLN A 228 -9.37 -7.75 16.81
CA GLN A 228 -8.22 -8.66 16.77
C GLN A 228 -8.07 -9.30 15.39
N PHE A 229 -9.17 -9.69 14.74
CA PHE A 229 -9.15 -10.19 13.38
C PHE A 229 -8.55 -9.15 12.43
N CYS A 230 -9.05 -7.91 12.45
CA CYS A 230 -8.54 -6.85 11.57
C CYS A 230 -7.06 -6.56 11.85
N ARG A 231 -6.61 -6.51 13.10
CA ARG A 231 -5.19 -6.31 13.43
C ARG A 231 -4.29 -7.48 13.05
N THR A 232 -4.85 -8.68 12.93
CA THR A 232 -4.11 -9.89 12.55
C THR A 232 -4.01 -10.03 11.03
N HIS A 233 -5.04 -9.61 10.28
CA HIS A 233 -5.15 -9.85 8.83
C HIS A 233 -5.09 -8.57 7.98
N HIS A 234 -5.21 -7.40 8.61
CA HIS A 234 -5.26 -6.07 8.03
C HIS A 234 -4.55 -5.08 8.98
N THR A 235 -4.89 -3.79 8.93
CA THR A 235 -4.34 -2.78 9.85
C THR A 235 -5.18 -2.70 11.14
N ASP A 236 -6.46 -2.31 11.03
CA ASP A 236 -7.40 -2.26 12.17
C ASP A 236 -8.86 -2.21 11.65
N LEU A 237 -9.85 -2.10 12.53
CA LEU A 237 -11.22 -1.76 12.18
C LEU A 237 -11.31 -0.35 11.57
N MET A 238 -12.19 -0.19 10.58
CA MET A 238 -12.40 1.07 9.86
C MET A 238 -12.56 2.26 10.80
N SER A 239 -11.74 3.29 10.59
CA SER A 239 -11.57 4.46 11.43
C SER A 239 -11.51 5.76 10.63
N GLY A 240 -12.35 6.73 10.99
CA GLY A 240 -12.29 8.09 10.44
C GLY A 240 -13.15 8.38 9.19
N PRO A 241 -13.23 9.66 8.79
CA PRO A 241 -14.15 10.14 7.75
C PRO A 241 -13.76 9.70 6.33
N ASP A 242 -12.47 9.61 6.02
CA ASP A 242 -12.02 9.25 4.67
C ASP A 242 -12.36 7.80 4.32
N GLN A 243 -12.12 6.88 5.26
CA GLN A 243 -12.48 5.47 5.13
C GLN A 243 -13.99 5.27 5.04
N GLN A 244 -14.77 6.02 5.82
CA GLN A 244 -16.22 6.01 5.73
C GLN A 244 -16.70 6.51 4.36
N ARG A 245 -16.12 7.58 3.80
CA ARG A 245 -16.43 8.07 2.44
C ARG A 245 -16.18 7.00 1.39
N ILE A 246 -15.09 6.26 1.52
CA ILE A 246 -14.71 5.17 0.60
C ILE A 246 -15.71 4.01 0.70
N PHE A 247 -16.08 3.58 1.91
CA PHE A 247 -17.04 2.48 2.12
C PHE A 247 -18.41 2.76 1.47
N LYS A 248 -18.86 4.02 1.47
CA LYS A 248 -20.12 4.42 0.81
C LYS A 248 -20.14 4.09 -0.67
N THR A 249 -19.03 4.30 -1.36
CA THR A 249 -18.91 4.09 -2.81
C THR A 249 -19.14 2.62 -3.18
N TYR A 250 -18.83 1.69 -2.28
CA TYR A 250 -18.92 0.24 -2.52
C TYR A 250 -20.20 -0.42 -2.01
N SER A 251 -20.89 0.17 -1.03
CA SER A 251 -22.07 -0.43 -0.39
C SER A 251 -23.39 0.16 -0.91
N LEU A 252 -23.85 -0.34 -2.05
CA LEU A 252 -25.12 0.09 -2.66
C LEU A 252 -26.37 -0.64 -2.13
N ASN A 253 -26.26 -1.74 -1.38
CA ASN A 253 -27.44 -2.49 -0.89
C ASN A 253 -27.13 -3.44 0.29
N LYS A 254 -27.54 -3.07 1.53
CA LYS A 254 -28.25 -3.89 2.57
C LYS A 254 -28.12 -3.32 4.00
N GLN A 255 -29.19 -3.48 4.77
CA GLN A 255 -29.38 -3.13 6.19
C GLN A 255 -28.71 -4.14 7.15
N GLU A 256 -27.39 -4.19 7.23
CA GLU A 256 -26.72 -4.99 8.26
C GLU A 256 -25.74 -4.13 9.06
N TRP A 257 -25.87 -4.17 10.39
CA TRP A 257 -24.95 -3.46 11.27
C TRP A 257 -23.54 -4.02 11.16
N CYS A 258 -22.57 -3.17 10.87
CA CYS A 258 -21.17 -3.57 10.78
C CYS A 258 -20.32 -2.91 11.87
N TRP A 259 -19.43 -3.65 12.54
CA TRP A 259 -18.49 -3.06 13.49
C TRP A 259 -17.49 -2.12 12.79
N ILE A 260 -17.23 -0.99 13.47
CA ILE A 260 -16.22 0.02 13.11
C ILE A 260 -15.29 0.26 14.30
N GLY A 261 -14.18 0.96 14.08
CA GLY A 261 -13.12 1.14 15.07
C GLY A 261 -13.45 2.04 16.25
N LEU A 262 -14.59 2.74 16.23
CA LEU A 262 -14.96 3.67 17.29
C LEU A 262 -15.47 2.93 18.54
N SER A 263 -14.82 3.15 19.68
CA SER A 263 -15.18 2.56 20.97
C SER A 263 -14.99 3.53 22.14
N ARG A 264 -15.53 3.21 23.34
CA ARG A 264 -15.68 4.12 24.48
C ARG A 264 -14.91 3.70 25.74
N ASP A 265 -13.97 4.57 26.13
CA ASP A 265 -13.64 4.97 27.53
C ASP A 265 -13.34 6.49 27.58
N ASN A 266 -12.75 7.06 26.52
CA ASN A 266 -12.98 8.40 25.98
C ASN A 266 -13.05 8.21 24.47
N TRP A 267 -14.23 8.39 23.84
CA TRP A 267 -14.49 7.95 22.46
C TRP A 267 -13.29 8.14 21.51
N GLY A 268 -12.71 7.02 21.08
CA GLY A 268 -11.49 6.97 20.28
C GLY A 268 -11.58 5.92 19.19
N TRP A 269 -10.87 6.16 18.09
CA TRP A 269 -10.72 5.18 17.03
C TRP A 269 -9.74 4.09 17.44
N SER A 270 -9.94 2.87 16.97
CA SER A 270 -9.14 1.71 17.34
C SER A 270 -7.70 1.80 16.82
N ASP A 271 -7.51 2.44 15.67
CA ASP A 271 -6.20 2.74 15.09
C ASP A 271 -5.44 3.88 15.82
N GLY A 272 -6.08 4.55 16.78
CA GLY A 272 -5.52 5.68 17.52
C GLY A 272 -5.55 7.01 16.77
N SER A 273 -6.25 7.09 15.63
CA SER A 273 -6.41 8.31 14.83
C SER A 273 -7.27 9.37 15.52
N ASN A 274 -7.26 10.59 14.97
CA ASN A 274 -8.03 11.72 15.49
C ASN A 274 -9.54 11.41 15.50
N SER A 275 -10.11 11.40 16.69
CA SER A 275 -11.52 11.11 16.93
C SER A 275 -12.37 12.39 17.10
N ALA A 276 -12.08 13.49 16.41
CA ALA A 276 -12.98 14.67 16.44
C ALA A 276 -14.26 14.44 15.63
N PHE A 277 -14.18 13.66 14.56
CA PHE A 277 -15.32 13.38 13.67
C PHE A 277 -16.35 12.46 14.33
N ARG A 278 -17.64 12.81 14.19
CA ARG A 278 -18.78 12.05 14.72
C ARG A 278 -19.93 12.02 13.72
N SER A 279 -20.48 10.83 13.45
CA SER A 279 -21.62 10.64 12.55
C SER A 279 -22.72 9.79 13.20
N TRP A 280 -23.10 10.15 14.43
CA TRP A 280 -24.17 9.46 15.17
C TRP A 280 -25.53 9.63 14.49
N LYS A 281 -26.36 8.58 14.50
CA LYS A 281 -27.73 8.64 13.96
C LYS A 281 -28.62 9.65 14.69
N THR A 282 -28.43 9.78 16.00
CA THR A 282 -29.17 10.70 16.86
C THR A 282 -28.25 11.85 17.28
N ALA A 283 -28.80 13.07 17.35
CA ALA A 283 -28.05 14.25 17.79
C ALA A 283 -27.57 14.15 19.25
N VAL A 284 -28.19 13.26 20.03
CA VAL A 284 -27.78 12.90 21.38
C VAL A 284 -26.80 11.72 21.30
N CYS A 285 -25.62 11.87 21.91
CA CYS A 285 -24.64 10.79 22.05
C CYS A 285 -25.25 9.65 22.86
N PRO A 286 -25.35 8.42 22.32
CA PRO A 286 -26.04 7.35 23.04
C PRO A 286 -25.17 6.83 24.20
N GLU A 287 -25.71 6.89 25.42
CA GLU A 287 -25.01 6.51 26.66
C GLU A 287 -25.00 4.99 26.92
N ASN A 288 -25.78 4.23 26.18
CA ASN A 288 -26.13 2.86 26.57
C ASN A 288 -25.03 1.82 26.33
N TYR A 289 -24.15 2.01 25.33
CA TYR A 289 -23.14 1.00 25.00
C TYR A 289 -21.78 1.59 24.58
N LYS A 290 -20.73 0.77 24.64
CA LYS A 290 -19.32 1.19 24.45
C LYS A 290 -18.77 1.00 23.02
N CYS A 291 -19.46 0.27 22.15
CA CYS A 291 -18.96 -0.04 20.81
C CYS A 291 -19.86 0.58 19.75
N ALA A 292 -19.28 1.15 18.68
CA ALA A 292 -20.06 1.73 17.59
C ALA A 292 -20.20 0.75 16.42
N ALA A 293 -21.38 0.71 15.82
CA ALA A 293 -21.63 0.01 14.56
C ALA A 293 -22.25 0.95 13.53
N LEU A 294 -21.92 0.73 12.26
CA LEU A 294 -22.50 1.41 11.10
C LEU A 294 -23.85 0.75 10.74
N LEU A 295 -24.93 1.52 10.66
CA LEU A 295 -26.31 1.03 10.37
C LEU A 295 -26.72 1.16 8.91
N ASP A 296 -26.62 2.38 8.37
CA ASP A 296 -26.75 2.69 6.95
C ASP A 296 -25.62 3.65 6.58
N GLN A 297 -25.44 3.87 5.28
CA GLN A 297 -24.43 4.64 4.53
C GLN A 297 -23.71 5.79 5.25
N ASP A 298 -24.25 6.35 6.33
CA ASP A 298 -23.58 7.35 7.13
C ASP A 298 -23.70 7.35 8.64
N ARG A 299 -24.53 6.49 9.22
CA ARG A 299 -24.98 6.71 10.60
C ARG A 299 -24.54 5.60 11.52
N TRP A 300 -23.93 6.02 12.62
CA TRP A 300 -23.45 5.13 13.67
C TRP A 300 -24.47 5.03 14.79
N GLU A 301 -24.52 3.87 15.43
CA GLU A 301 -25.23 3.66 16.69
C GLU A 301 -24.30 2.97 17.70
N SER A 302 -24.44 3.31 18.98
CA SER A 302 -23.81 2.51 20.03
C SER A 302 -24.54 1.17 20.14
N GLN A 303 -23.79 0.09 20.25
CA GLN A 303 -24.27 -1.28 20.31
C GLN A 303 -23.53 -2.03 21.41
N ASP A 304 -24.20 -3.02 21.99
CA ASP A 304 -23.58 -3.94 22.93
C ASP A 304 -22.41 -4.67 22.26
N CYS A 305 -21.21 -4.48 22.83
CA CYS A 305 -19.95 -5.03 22.34
C CYS A 305 -19.96 -6.57 22.27
N ALA A 306 -20.83 -7.23 23.04
CA ALA A 306 -20.97 -8.68 23.09
C ALA A 306 -21.82 -9.26 21.93
N LEU A 307 -22.49 -8.42 21.14
CA LEU A 307 -23.25 -8.87 19.97
C LEU A 307 -22.31 -9.27 18.83
N LYS A 308 -22.65 -10.35 18.13
CA LYS A 308 -21.92 -10.77 16.93
C LYS A 308 -22.45 -10.04 15.71
N LYS A 309 -21.56 -9.39 14.96
CA LYS A 309 -21.89 -8.64 13.75
C LYS A 309 -20.78 -8.79 12.70
N PRO A 310 -21.10 -8.63 11.39
CA PRO A 310 -20.06 -8.39 10.38
C PRO A 310 -19.26 -7.14 10.73
N PHE A 311 -18.10 -6.97 10.13
CA PHE A 311 -17.18 -5.90 10.51
C PHE A 311 -16.33 -5.41 9.34
N ILE A 312 -15.88 -4.16 9.41
CA ILE A 312 -15.14 -3.52 8.33
C ILE A 312 -13.71 -3.29 8.81
N CYS A 313 -12.74 -3.87 8.11
CA CYS A 313 -11.32 -3.60 8.34
C CYS A 313 -10.80 -2.54 7.38
N HIS A 314 -9.76 -1.80 7.76
CA HIS A 314 -8.93 -1.05 6.83
C HIS A 314 -7.50 -1.58 6.81
N GLY A 315 -6.79 -1.29 5.72
CA GLY A 315 -5.39 -1.63 5.58
C GLY A 315 -4.99 -1.96 4.15
N ASP A 316 -3.76 -2.42 3.99
CA ASP A 316 -3.02 -2.49 2.73
C ASP A 316 -3.51 -3.59 1.77
N GLY A 317 -4.81 -3.73 1.50
CA GLY A 317 -5.37 -4.60 0.44
C GLY A 317 -5.04 -6.11 0.49
N PHE A 318 -4.15 -6.55 1.37
CA PHE A 318 -3.70 -7.92 1.51
C PHE A 318 -4.65 -8.66 2.46
N TYR A 319 -5.91 -8.82 2.07
CA TYR A 319 -6.60 -10.04 2.48
C TYR A 319 -5.84 -11.20 1.84
N LYS A 320 -4.88 -11.77 2.56
CA LYS A 320 -4.50 -13.17 2.36
C LYS A 320 -5.59 -13.96 3.08
N PRO A 321 -6.62 -14.49 2.40
CA PRO A 321 -7.45 -15.51 3.04
C PRO A 321 -6.49 -16.52 3.62
N ALA A 322 -6.65 -16.85 4.91
CA ALA A 322 -5.98 -17.98 5.54
C ALA A 322 -5.93 -19.09 4.50
N LYS A 323 -4.71 -19.54 4.10
CA LYS A 323 -4.47 -20.35 2.90
C LYS A 323 -5.57 -21.40 2.71
N ASN A 324 -6.63 -21.03 1.99
CA ASN A 324 -7.52 -21.99 1.42
C ASN A 324 -6.65 -22.58 0.35
N LYS A 325 -6.23 -23.85 0.54
CA LYS A 325 -5.72 -24.68 -0.55
C LYS A 325 -6.58 -24.32 -1.75
N THR A 326 -6.02 -23.66 -2.76
CA THR A 326 -6.79 -23.30 -3.95
C THR A 326 -7.29 -24.61 -4.53
N GLN A 327 -8.54 -24.95 -4.25
CA GLN A 327 -9.20 -26.08 -4.86
C GLN A 327 -9.44 -25.63 -6.29
N LYS A 328 -8.52 -26.03 -7.18
CA LYS A 328 -8.71 -25.86 -8.63
C LYS A 328 -9.90 -26.72 -9.01
N ASN A 329 -11.09 -26.11 -9.07
CA ASN A 329 -12.27 -26.76 -9.61
C ASN A 329 -12.12 -26.82 -11.13
N VAL A 330 -11.66 -27.96 -11.63
CA VAL A 330 -11.52 -28.22 -13.07
C VAL A 330 -12.81 -28.87 -13.56
N VAL A 331 -13.62 -28.11 -14.30
CA VAL A 331 -14.78 -28.64 -15.00
C VAL A 331 -14.32 -29.13 -16.38
N LYS A 332 -14.62 -30.39 -16.71
CA LYS A 332 -14.32 -30.96 -18.03
C LYS A 332 -15.59 -30.95 -18.88
N ILE A 333 -15.60 -30.13 -19.92
CA ILE A 333 -16.68 -30.09 -20.90
C ILE A 333 -16.27 -30.94 -22.09
N LYS A 334 -17.14 -31.87 -22.51
CA LYS A 334 -16.97 -32.66 -23.74
C LYS A 334 -17.92 -32.11 -24.79
N MET A 335 -17.38 -31.80 -25.96
CA MET A 335 -18.15 -31.31 -27.11
C MET A 335 -18.07 -32.36 -28.22
N SER A 336 -19.18 -32.55 -28.93
CA SER A 336 -19.28 -33.41 -30.11
C SER A 336 -20.04 -32.68 -31.21
N SER A 337 -19.58 -32.84 -32.45
CA SER A 337 -20.22 -32.29 -33.63
C SER A 337 -20.10 -33.30 -34.77
N ASP A 338 -21.08 -33.29 -35.67
CA ASP A 338 -21.06 -34.09 -36.91
C ASP A 338 -20.15 -33.47 -37.98
N VAL A 339 -19.67 -32.24 -37.73
CA VAL A 339 -18.76 -31.49 -38.61
C VAL A 339 -17.33 -31.53 -38.06
N ASP A 340 -16.35 -31.53 -38.95
CA ASP A 340 -14.94 -31.48 -38.56
C ASP A 340 -14.57 -30.10 -37.99
N LEU A 341 -14.26 -30.06 -36.70
CA LEU A 341 -13.91 -28.84 -35.97
C LEU A 341 -12.39 -28.62 -35.84
N THR A 342 -11.56 -29.46 -36.47
CA THR A 342 -10.10 -29.47 -36.25
C THR A 342 -9.40 -28.15 -36.58
N SER A 343 -9.95 -27.32 -37.48
CA SER A 343 -9.41 -26.00 -37.84
C SER A 343 -10.03 -24.82 -37.08
N LEU A 344 -11.03 -25.08 -36.23
CA LEU A 344 -11.81 -24.06 -35.53
C LEU A 344 -11.46 -23.95 -34.04
N ASP A 345 -10.42 -24.64 -33.59
CA ASP A 345 -10.02 -24.67 -32.18
C ASP A 345 -9.68 -23.30 -31.56
N PRO A 346 -9.06 -22.31 -32.25
CA PRO A 346 -8.75 -21.03 -31.61
C PRO A 346 -10.01 -20.17 -31.49
N VAL A 347 -10.86 -20.22 -32.52
CA VAL A 347 -12.10 -19.45 -32.63
C VAL A 347 -13.12 -19.90 -31.60
N ILE A 348 -13.31 -21.21 -31.43
CA ILE A 348 -14.23 -21.77 -30.43
C ILE A 348 -13.76 -21.41 -29.01
N LEU A 349 -12.46 -21.50 -28.73
CA LEU A 349 -11.91 -21.16 -27.42
C LEU A 349 -12.08 -19.67 -27.10
N GLN A 350 -11.86 -18.80 -28.09
CA GLN A 350 -12.04 -17.36 -27.96
C GLN A 350 -13.51 -16.99 -27.71
N GLN A 351 -14.46 -17.54 -28.48
CA GLN A 351 -15.89 -17.27 -28.30
C GLN A 351 -16.40 -17.73 -26.93
N LEU A 352 -15.96 -18.90 -26.45
CA LEU A 352 -16.29 -19.36 -25.11
C LEU A 352 -15.71 -18.42 -24.03
N GLN A 353 -14.47 -17.98 -24.22
CA GLN A 353 -13.83 -17.04 -23.30
C GLN A 353 -14.58 -15.70 -23.23
N GLU A 354 -15.06 -15.19 -24.37
CA GLU A 354 -15.90 -13.98 -24.45
C GLU A 354 -17.27 -14.18 -23.80
N TYR A 355 -17.92 -15.33 -24.00
CA TYR A 355 -19.18 -15.67 -23.35
C TYR A 355 -19.06 -15.67 -21.81
N PHE A 356 -18.03 -16.29 -21.25
CA PHE A 356 -17.81 -16.26 -19.79
C PHE A 356 -17.50 -14.84 -19.27
N ARG A 357 -16.79 -14.02 -20.05
CA ARG A 357 -16.55 -12.61 -19.70
C ARG A 357 -17.84 -11.79 -19.68
N ALA A 358 -18.70 -11.96 -20.68
CA ALA A 358 -19.99 -11.26 -20.77
C ALA A 358 -20.97 -11.66 -19.66
N ASN A 359 -20.82 -12.86 -19.09
CA ASN A 359 -21.65 -13.40 -18.01
C ASN A 359 -21.00 -13.26 -16.61
N ASN A 360 -20.23 -12.20 -16.39
CA ASN A 360 -19.63 -11.84 -15.09
C ASN A 360 -18.67 -12.90 -14.50
N MET A 361 -18.01 -13.70 -15.35
CA MET A 361 -17.00 -14.69 -14.96
C MET A 361 -15.61 -14.42 -15.59
N PRO A 362 -14.96 -13.27 -15.31
CA PRO A 362 -13.70 -12.88 -15.97
C PRO A 362 -12.48 -13.72 -15.56
N GLY A 363 -12.55 -14.47 -14.45
CA GLY A 363 -11.46 -15.30 -13.92
C GLY A 363 -11.39 -16.73 -14.47
N VAL A 364 -12.30 -17.14 -15.36
CA VAL A 364 -12.30 -18.49 -15.96
C VAL A 364 -11.18 -18.59 -16.99
N LYS A 365 -10.24 -19.52 -16.80
CA LYS A 365 -9.20 -19.83 -17.78
C LYS A 365 -9.58 -21.08 -18.57
N LEU A 366 -9.83 -20.92 -19.86
CA LEU A 366 -10.10 -22.04 -20.77
C LEU A 366 -8.81 -22.55 -21.42
N SER A 367 -8.73 -23.86 -21.61
CA SER A 367 -7.64 -24.50 -22.36
C SER A 367 -8.10 -25.81 -22.97
N TRP A 368 -7.66 -26.09 -24.19
CA TRP A 368 -7.89 -27.40 -24.80
C TRP A 368 -7.07 -28.50 -24.14
N LYS A 369 -7.69 -29.67 -23.98
CA LYS A 369 -6.95 -30.90 -23.70
C LYS A 369 -6.51 -31.49 -25.05
N LYS A 370 -5.22 -31.40 -25.34
CA LYS A 370 -4.63 -32.02 -26.54
C LYS A 370 -4.47 -33.53 -26.35
N GLY A 371 -4.76 -34.29 -27.39
CA GLY A 371 -4.44 -35.72 -27.48
C GLY A 371 -2.95 -35.96 -27.65
N LYS A 372 -2.55 -37.25 -27.71
CA LYS A 372 -1.14 -37.65 -27.92
C LYS A 372 -0.56 -37.19 -29.26
N ASP A 373 -1.42 -36.90 -30.23
CA ASP A 373 -1.10 -36.40 -31.57
C ASP A 373 -1.13 -34.86 -31.66
N ASN A 374 -1.16 -34.16 -30.51
CA ASN A 374 -1.31 -32.71 -30.40
C ASN A 374 -2.61 -32.13 -30.98
N LYS A 375 -3.58 -32.98 -31.37
CA LYS A 375 -4.89 -32.53 -31.86
C LYS A 375 -5.89 -32.35 -30.72
N VAL A 376 -6.81 -31.41 -30.90
CA VAL A 376 -7.87 -31.09 -29.93
C VAL A 376 -9.12 -31.93 -30.17
N PHE A 377 -9.56 -32.00 -31.43
CA PHE A 377 -10.73 -32.77 -31.85
C PHE A 377 -10.29 -34.10 -32.47
N HIS A 378 -10.98 -35.17 -32.11
CA HIS A 378 -10.74 -36.51 -32.64
C HIS A 378 -12.03 -37.09 -33.21
N LYS A 379 -11.94 -37.74 -34.37
CA LYS A 379 -13.06 -38.52 -34.91
C LYS A 379 -13.36 -39.67 -33.96
N GLN A 380 -14.57 -39.70 -33.42
CA GLN A 380 -15.01 -40.79 -32.56
C GLN A 380 -15.20 -42.04 -33.43
N LYS A 381 -14.41 -43.10 -33.21
CA LYS A 381 -14.63 -44.39 -33.89
C LYS A 381 -15.92 -45.02 -33.37
N ASN A 382 -16.78 -45.46 -34.27
CA ASN A 382 -18.07 -46.07 -33.94
C ASN A 382 -17.85 -47.35 -33.09
N PRO A 383 -18.57 -47.56 -31.97
CA PRO A 383 -18.37 -48.74 -31.11
C PRO A 383 -18.72 -50.10 -31.76
N ASP A 384 -19.44 -50.12 -32.89
CA ASP A 384 -20.07 -51.34 -33.43
C ASP A 384 -19.24 -52.12 -34.47
N LYS A 385 -17.91 -52.01 -34.45
CA LYS A 385 -17.04 -52.96 -35.18
C LYS A 385 -15.93 -53.50 -34.30
N LYS A 386 -16.30 -54.23 -33.23
CA LYS A 386 -15.44 -55.31 -32.74
C LYS A 386 -15.53 -56.46 -33.76
N GLN A 387 -14.39 -56.73 -34.40
CA GLN A 387 -14.19 -57.91 -35.24
C GLN A 387 -14.72 -59.17 -34.52
N LYS A 388 -15.68 -59.85 -35.15
CA LYS A 388 -15.93 -61.28 -34.88
C LYS A 388 -14.62 -62.00 -35.16
N LYS A 389 -14.01 -62.58 -34.13
CA LYS A 389 -13.06 -63.70 -34.30
C LYS A 389 -13.89 -64.90 -34.76
N THR A 390 -13.73 -65.31 -36.01
CA THR A 390 -13.95 -66.71 -36.40
C THR A 390 -12.59 -67.39 -36.35
N CYS A 391 -12.54 -68.52 -35.63
CA CYS A 391 -11.41 -69.43 -35.64
C CYS A 391 -11.55 -70.29 -36.89
N ASP A 392 -10.58 -70.27 -37.78
CA ASP A 392 -10.39 -71.32 -38.78
C ASP A 392 -9.13 -72.09 -38.39
N ASN A 393 -9.33 -73.37 -38.05
CA ASN A 393 -8.33 -74.42 -38.07
C ASN A 393 -9.08 -75.68 -38.54
N VAL A 394 -9.09 -75.90 -39.86
CA VAL A 394 -8.72 -77.15 -40.54
C VAL A 394 -8.17 -76.76 -41.91
#